data_AF-A0A7V8QI96-F1
#
_entry.id   AF-A0A7V8QI96-F1
#
_cell.length_a   1.000
_cell.length_b   1.000
_cell.length_c   1.000
_cell.angle_alpha   90.00
_cell.angle_beta   90.00
_cell.angle_gamma   90.00
#
_symmetry.space_group_name_H-M   'P 1'
#
loop_
_entity.id
_entity.type
_entity.pdbx_description
1 polymer ?
#
loop_
_entity_poly.entity_id
_entity_poly.type
_entity_poly.pdbx_seq_one_letter_code
_entity_poly.pdbx_strand_id
1 'polypeptide(L)'
;MAVLLGLVLAGAPMIATAQEDGDPEAAAEEEDVDRLSLASLLMRDNHYARAASVLAKVDTSREDLDRARFYTLRGLIRLNLDQNEDAKQDFRAAIEAGQENRIVYVYLAQAHYRLEEYAQAIRAIDNSGEAGAKIASLFVLKAQSHWALEQRTQAWSALDDGARRFPGDYRFLRRKVFYLIELGLYQAAADRGREYLRVSEASEDDYLAIGAALRRSGQLQEALPFLEAARLQFPASKRVTVELANAYLDSGQVVTAANLFEQAAVDDPELLSEAAELHRRARQLFRALNLNARVADQRKKLKQRLAILIELKRYELVAGMSGSLYRVGLLDDQNVRYALAYAHFKSGDFEIAEQHLSQLTDSELFRRATALRKAMEECQDARWKCY
;
A
#
# COMPACT_ATOMS: atom_id res chain seq x y z
N MET A 1 1.72 47.91 -12.87
CA MET A 1 1.08 49.06 -12.18
C MET A 1 1.09 48.70 -10.70
N ALA A 2 1.85 49.33 -9.81
CA ALA A 2 1.97 50.78 -9.55
C ALA A 2 0.62 51.41 -9.17
N VAL A 3 0.42 52.20 -8.12
CA VAL A 3 1.16 52.63 -6.91
C VAL A 3 0.20 53.66 -6.28
N LEU A 4 0.11 53.77 -4.94
CA LEU A 4 -0.37 54.94 -4.16
C LEU A 4 -0.36 54.49 -2.67
N LEU A 5 0.60 54.82 -1.80
CA LEU A 5 1.48 55.99 -1.58
C LEU A 5 0.77 57.13 -0.83
N GLY A 6 1.18 57.35 0.43
CA GLY A 6 0.69 58.40 1.32
C GLY A 6 1.80 58.84 2.28
N LEU A 7 2.20 60.11 2.17
CA LEU A 7 3.40 60.76 2.74
C LEU A 7 3.09 62.27 2.87
N VAL A 8 3.70 63.10 3.72
CA VAL A 8 4.90 63.02 4.57
C VAL A 8 4.60 63.72 5.93
N LEU A 9 5.47 63.58 6.95
CA LEU A 9 6.01 64.65 7.85
C LEU A 9 6.26 64.08 9.28
N ALA A 10 7.50 63.75 9.68
CA ALA A 10 8.70 64.59 9.91
C ALA A 10 8.69 65.30 11.29
N GLY A 11 9.57 64.83 12.18
CA GLY A 11 9.80 65.39 13.50
C GLY A 11 10.95 64.67 14.23
N ALA A 12 12.15 65.24 14.15
CA ALA A 12 13.34 64.87 14.92
C ALA A 12 14.28 66.09 14.98
N PRO A 13 15.25 66.19 15.91
CA PRO A 13 15.60 65.22 16.96
C PRO A 13 15.59 65.81 18.39
N MET A 14 15.78 64.94 19.40
CA MET A 14 16.57 65.32 20.58
C MET A 14 17.62 64.26 20.86
N ILE A 15 18.82 64.72 21.22
CA ILE A 15 20.00 63.91 21.50
C ILE A 15 19.98 63.57 22.99
N ALA A 16 20.06 62.29 23.33
CA ALA A 16 20.43 61.82 24.66
C ALA A 16 21.52 60.75 24.49
N THR A 17 22.69 61.02 25.04
CA THR A 17 23.90 60.21 24.84
C THR A 17 23.99 59.06 25.83
N ALA A 18 24.20 57.86 25.29
CA ALA A 18 25.17 56.85 25.74
C ALA A 18 25.15 56.38 27.21
N GLN A 19 24.84 55.09 27.38
CA GLN A 19 25.85 54.14 27.86
C GLN A 19 25.52 52.74 27.31
N GLU A 20 26.39 52.22 26.45
CA GLU A 20 26.41 50.80 26.06
C GLU A 20 27.28 50.05 27.06
N ASP A 21 26.70 49.66 28.20
CA ASP A 21 27.30 48.61 29.03
C ASP A 21 27.01 47.28 28.34
N GLY A 22 27.91 46.87 27.44
CA GLY A 22 27.83 45.57 26.79
C GLY A 22 28.24 44.48 27.77
N ASP A 23 27.32 43.58 28.11
CA ASP A 23 27.63 42.33 28.82
C ASP A 23 28.64 41.51 27.99
N PRO A 24 29.87 41.29 28.47
CA PRO A 24 30.73 40.24 27.95
C PRO A 24 30.28 38.89 28.56
N GLU A 25 30.86 37.79 28.06
CA GLU A 25 30.77 36.47 28.71
C GLU A 25 29.37 35.81 28.76
N ALA A 26 28.77 35.66 27.57
CA ALA A 26 28.09 34.40 27.23
C ALA A 26 29.02 33.46 26.44
N ALA A 27 30.32 33.48 26.77
CA ALA A 27 31.24 32.38 26.47
C ALA A 27 30.91 31.23 27.43
N ALA A 28 29.73 30.62 27.22
CA ALA A 28 29.31 29.45 27.96
C ALA A 28 30.39 28.39 27.81
N GLU A 29 30.88 27.89 28.94
CA GLU A 29 31.91 26.87 29.04
C GLU A 29 31.56 25.73 28.07
N GLU A 30 32.35 25.56 27.00
CA GLU A 30 32.37 24.29 26.29
C GLU A 30 33.01 23.28 27.24
N GLU A 31 32.19 22.73 28.16
CA GLU A 31 32.44 21.43 28.76
C GLU A 31 32.94 20.48 27.66
N ASP A 32 33.84 19.57 28.02
CA ASP A 32 34.43 18.56 27.14
C ASP A 32 33.38 17.49 26.77
N VAL A 33 32.31 17.94 26.12
CA VAL A 33 31.21 17.13 25.62
C VAL A 33 31.78 16.30 24.49
N ASP A 34 31.97 15.02 24.73
CA ASP A 34 32.25 14.05 23.68
C ASP A 34 31.07 14.03 22.69
N ARG A 35 31.18 14.87 21.67
CA ARG A 35 30.20 15.06 20.59
C ARG A 35 30.00 13.77 19.81
N LEU A 36 30.98 12.85 19.77
CA LEU A 36 30.84 11.54 19.13
C LEU A 36 29.96 10.61 20.00
N SER A 37 30.19 10.57 21.31
CA SER A 37 29.35 9.79 22.23
C SER A 37 27.93 10.35 22.34
N LEU A 38 27.76 11.68 22.37
CA LEU A 38 26.45 12.31 22.34
C LEU A 38 25.69 12.03 21.04
N ALA A 39 26.36 12.09 19.88
CA ALA A 39 25.74 11.69 18.61
C ALA A 39 25.35 10.21 18.60
N SER A 40 26.21 9.33 19.11
CA SER A 40 25.93 7.88 19.23
C SER A 40 24.74 7.58 20.15
N LEU A 41 24.58 8.33 21.25
CA LEU A 41 23.43 8.26 22.14
C LEU A 41 22.14 8.67 21.41
N LEU A 42 22.16 9.82 20.74
CA LEU A 42 21.02 10.31 19.96
C LEU A 42 20.60 9.34 18.84
N MET A 43 21.56 8.69 18.17
CA MET A 43 21.28 7.65 17.17
C MET A 43 20.58 6.44 17.76
N ARG A 44 21.04 5.94 18.93
CA ARG A 44 20.40 4.81 19.63
C ARG A 44 18.94 5.10 19.96
N ASP A 45 18.65 6.34 20.29
CA ASP A 45 17.31 6.82 20.60
C ASP A 45 16.55 7.31 19.34
N ASN A 46 17.02 6.95 18.13
CA ASN A 46 16.47 7.28 16.80
C ASN A 46 16.39 8.77 16.42
N HIS A 47 17.09 9.66 17.13
CA HIS A 47 17.12 11.11 16.88
C HIS A 47 18.17 11.50 15.82
N TYR A 48 18.15 10.85 14.65
CA TYR A 48 19.18 10.98 13.60
C TYR A 48 19.45 12.43 13.16
N ALA A 49 18.40 13.25 12.98
CA ALA A 49 18.55 14.66 12.62
C ALA A 49 19.30 15.48 13.71
N ARG A 50 19.02 15.23 15.00
CA ARG A 50 19.74 15.88 16.11
C ARG A 50 21.17 15.39 16.20
N ALA A 51 21.40 14.08 15.98
CA ALA A 51 22.74 13.51 15.93
C ALA A 51 23.58 14.14 14.79
N ALA A 52 22.98 14.40 13.63
CA ALA A 52 23.61 15.14 12.53
C ALA A 52 24.02 16.56 12.97
N SER A 53 23.13 17.30 13.64
CA SER A 53 23.43 18.64 14.17
C SER A 53 24.53 18.65 15.24
N VAL A 54 24.70 17.57 16.01
CA VAL A 54 25.81 17.41 16.97
C VAL A 54 27.12 17.14 16.23
N LEU A 55 27.15 16.22 15.27
CA LEU A 55 28.36 15.93 14.49
C LEU A 55 28.81 17.10 13.60
N ALA A 56 27.88 17.97 13.17
CA ALA A 56 28.20 19.19 12.43
C ALA A 56 29.02 20.21 13.26
N LYS A 57 29.09 20.04 14.60
CA LYS A 57 29.90 20.86 15.52
C LYS A 57 31.22 20.20 15.92
N VAL A 58 31.58 19.05 15.33
CA VAL A 58 32.88 18.41 15.56
C VAL A 58 33.94 19.11 14.72
N ASP A 59 34.96 19.66 15.37
CA ASP A 59 36.13 20.18 14.68
C ASP A 59 36.96 19.03 14.09
N THR A 60 36.96 18.94 12.75
CA THR A 60 37.70 17.93 12.00
C THR A 60 39.17 18.29 11.74
N SER A 61 39.64 19.45 12.21
CA SER A 61 41.06 19.84 12.13
C SER A 61 41.91 19.23 13.26
N ARG A 62 41.30 18.91 14.42
CA ARG A 62 41.92 18.25 15.57
C ARG A 62 42.74 17.01 15.19
N GLU A 63 43.97 16.93 15.70
CA GLU A 63 44.87 15.79 15.49
C GLU A 63 44.46 14.56 16.32
N ASP A 64 43.87 14.78 17.49
CA ASP A 64 43.43 13.74 18.43
C ASP A 64 42.03 13.17 18.12
N LEU A 65 41.37 13.68 17.07
CA LEU A 65 40.05 13.20 16.66
C LEU A 65 40.14 11.76 16.13
N ASP A 66 39.33 10.87 16.71
CA ASP A 66 39.02 9.56 16.13
C ASP A 66 38.20 9.73 14.84
N ARG A 67 38.92 9.96 13.74
CA ARG A 67 38.36 10.17 12.39
C ARG A 67 37.59 8.94 11.91
N ALA A 68 38.07 7.74 12.21
CA ALA A 68 37.42 6.49 11.85
C ALA A 68 36.02 6.39 12.50
N ARG A 69 35.90 6.63 13.80
CA ARG A 69 34.62 6.68 14.53
C ARG A 69 33.74 7.83 14.08
N PHE A 70 34.29 9.04 13.91
CA PHE A 70 33.54 10.21 13.42
C PHE A 70 32.86 9.93 12.07
N TYR A 71 33.63 9.50 11.07
CA TYR A 71 33.09 9.19 9.75
C TYR A 71 32.11 8.00 9.80
N THR A 72 32.38 6.97 10.62
CA THR A 72 31.45 5.84 10.80
C THR A 72 30.09 6.30 11.35
N LEU A 73 30.07 7.15 12.39
CA LEU A 73 28.84 7.69 12.97
C LEU A 73 28.10 8.61 11.99
N ARG A 74 28.82 9.50 11.29
CA ARG A 74 28.23 10.41 10.31
C ARG A 74 27.61 9.66 9.12
N GLY A 75 28.30 8.64 8.61
CA GLY A 75 27.80 7.76 7.57
C GLY A 75 26.55 7.00 7.99
N LEU A 76 26.52 6.47 9.23
CA LEU A 76 25.34 5.79 9.77
C LEU A 76 24.13 6.72 9.91
N ILE A 77 24.33 7.96 10.36
CA ILE A 77 23.26 8.96 10.44
C ILE A 77 22.72 9.27 9.05
N ARG A 78 23.60 9.53 8.08
CA ARG A 78 23.24 9.78 6.67
C ARG A 78 22.49 8.60 6.05
N LEU A 79 22.91 7.36 6.31
CA LEU A 79 22.25 6.15 5.83
C LEU A 79 20.81 5.99 6.38
N ASN A 80 20.56 6.43 7.62
CA ASN A 80 19.22 6.43 8.23
C ASN A 80 18.36 7.64 7.81
N LEU A 81 18.97 8.68 7.26
CA LEU A 81 18.29 9.84 6.64
C LEU A 81 18.16 9.68 5.10
N ASP A 82 18.35 8.46 4.58
CA ASP A 82 18.36 8.10 3.16
C ASP A 82 19.35 8.91 2.28
N GLN A 83 20.33 9.59 2.89
CA GLN A 83 21.44 10.29 2.24
C GLN A 83 22.54 9.30 1.84
N ASN A 84 22.19 8.34 0.99
CA ASN A 84 22.99 7.15 0.70
C ASN A 84 24.35 7.45 0.06
N GLU A 85 24.43 8.49 -0.77
CA GLU A 85 25.68 8.87 -1.46
C GLU A 85 26.70 9.49 -0.49
N ASP A 86 26.25 10.40 0.38
CA ASP A 86 27.07 10.97 1.45
C ASP A 86 27.49 9.90 2.48
N ALA A 87 26.59 8.96 2.79
CA ALA A 87 26.89 7.82 3.64
C ALA A 87 27.98 6.91 3.04
N LYS A 88 27.91 6.62 1.73
CA LYS A 88 28.93 5.87 0.99
C LYS A 88 30.30 6.57 1.05
N GLN A 89 30.34 7.89 0.90
CA GLN A 89 31.58 8.68 1.03
C GLN A 89 32.14 8.63 2.45
N ASP A 90 31.29 8.78 3.47
CA ASP A 90 31.70 8.70 4.87
C ASP A 90 32.25 7.33 5.26
N PHE A 91 31.61 6.23 4.84
CA PHE A 91 32.14 4.89 5.14
C PHE A 91 33.49 4.62 4.45
N ARG A 92 33.74 5.21 3.27
CA ARG A 92 35.07 5.17 2.63
C ARG A 92 36.09 5.98 3.43
N ALA A 93 35.76 7.22 3.82
CA ALA A 93 36.62 8.05 4.65
C ALA A 93 36.94 7.41 6.02
N ALA A 94 36.00 6.65 6.59
CA ALA A 94 36.24 5.85 7.80
C ALA A 94 37.26 4.73 7.57
N ILE A 95 37.15 4.00 6.46
CA ILE A 95 38.09 2.94 6.06
C ILE A 95 39.49 3.53 5.78
N GLU A 96 39.55 4.64 5.05
CA GLU A 96 40.80 5.37 4.75
C GLU A 96 41.46 5.94 6.02
N ALA A 97 40.65 6.33 7.01
CA ALA A 97 41.11 6.73 8.35
C ALA A 97 41.50 5.55 9.26
N GLY A 98 41.57 4.32 8.73
CA GLY A 98 42.08 3.15 9.47
C GLY A 98 41.05 2.40 10.33
N GLN A 99 39.75 2.48 10.02
CA GLN A 99 38.71 1.75 10.76
C GLN A 99 38.97 0.23 10.77
N GLU A 100 39.42 -0.29 11.91
CA GLU A 100 39.70 -1.72 12.11
C GLU A 100 38.42 -2.58 12.14
N ASN A 101 37.30 -2.01 12.61
CA ASN A 101 36.06 -2.77 12.72
C ASN A 101 35.38 -2.95 11.36
N ARG A 102 35.55 -4.15 10.79
CA ARG A 102 35.00 -4.56 9.49
C ARG A 102 33.47 -4.44 9.35
N ILE A 103 32.72 -4.17 10.42
CA ILE A 103 31.29 -3.81 10.32
C ILE A 103 31.06 -2.58 9.42
N VAL A 104 32.04 -1.68 9.27
CA VAL A 104 31.97 -0.53 8.35
C VAL A 104 31.67 -0.95 6.90
N TYR A 105 32.19 -2.10 6.47
CA TYR A 105 31.92 -2.66 5.14
C TYR A 105 30.48 -3.16 4.99
N VAL A 106 29.81 -3.55 6.08
CA VAL A 106 28.37 -3.92 6.06
C VAL A 106 27.51 -2.69 5.80
N TYR A 107 27.82 -1.56 6.42
CA TYR A 107 27.11 -0.31 6.18
C TYR A 107 27.42 0.26 4.79
N LEU A 108 28.68 0.16 4.33
CA LEU A 108 29.06 0.49 2.95
C LEU A 108 28.31 -0.39 1.93
N ALA A 109 28.14 -1.68 2.19
CA ALA A 109 27.34 -2.58 1.35
C ALA A 109 25.86 -2.18 1.30
N GLN A 110 25.28 -1.76 2.42
CA GLN A 110 23.90 -1.26 2.47
C GLN A 110 23.74 0.05 1.70
N ALA A 111 24.68 0.99 1.83
CA ALA A 111 24.70 2.22 1.05
C ALA A 111 24.78 1.92 -0.46
N HIS A 112 25.74 1.08 -0.88
CA HIS A 112 25.87 0.62 -2.26
C HIS A 112 24.59 -0.04 -2.78
N TYR A 113 23.95 -0.91 -2.00
CA TYR A 113 22.70 -1.57 -2.40
C TYR A 113 21.54 -0.57 -2.60
N ARG A 114 21.40 0.42 -1.71
CA ARG A 114 20.38 1.48 -1.82
C ARG A 114 20.62 2.45 -2.98
N LEU A 115 21.85 2.49 -3.51
CA LEU A 115 22.24 3.24 -4.71
C LEU A 115 22.20 2.37 -5.98
N GLU A 116 21.71 1.13 -5.90
CA GLU A 116 21.70 0.14 -6.98
C GLU A 116 23.11 -0.23 -7.52
N GLU A 117 24.17 0.10 -6.77
CA GLU A 117 25.57 -0.25 -7.06
C GLU A 117 25.85 -1.71 -6.64
N TYR A 118 25.09 -2.66 -7.19
CA TYR A 118 25.04 -4.06 -6.72
C TYR A 118 26.40 -4.78 -6.72
N ALA A 119 27.26 -4.53 -7.70
CA ALA A 119 28.59 -5.15 -7.77
C ALA A 119 29.54 -4.62 -6.67
N GLN A 120 29.39 -3.34 -6.33
CA GLN A 120 30.09 -2.67 -5.23
C GLN A 120 29.56 -3.18 -3.88
N ALA A 121 28.24 -3.38 -3.76
CA ALA A 121 27.63 -3.98 -2.58
C ALA A 121 28.19 -5.38 -2.32
N ILE A 122 28.28 -6.25 -3.35
CA ILE A 122 28.89 -7.59 -3.22
C ILE A 122 30.35 -7.51 -2.73
N ARG A 123 31.18 -6.63 -3.33
CA ARG A 123 32.57 -6.45 -2.89
C ARG A 123 32.68 -5.98 -1.44
N ALA A 124 31.80 -5.07 -1.01
CA ALA A 124 31.76 -4.61 0.37
C ALA A 124 31.31 -5.73 1.33
N ILE A 125 30.33 -6.56 0.95
CA ILE A 125 29.95 -7.76 1.70
C ILE A 125 31.15 -8.69 1.88
N ASP A 126 31.88 -8.98 0.82
CA ASP A 126 33.04 -9.89 0.88
C ASP A 126 34.19 -9.32 1.75
N ASN A 127 34.45 -8.02 1.67
CA ASN A 127 35.46 -7.34 2.49
C ASN A 127 35.12 -7.35 4.00
N SER A 128 33.83 -7.39 4.37
CA SER A 128 33.40 -7.45 5.77
C SER A 128 33.84 -8.73 6.50
N GLY A 129 34.15 -9.81 5.77
CA GLY A 129 34.72 -11.05 6.31
C GLY A 129 33.92 -11.64 7.47
N GLU A 130 34.60 -12.06 8.54
CA GLU A 130 33.99 -12.67 9.73
C GLU A 130 32.97 -11.77 10.47
N ALA A 131 33.00 -10.44 10.27
CA ALA A 131 31.98 -9.56 10.82
C ALA A 131 30.65 -9.73 10.08
N GLY A 132 30.69 -9.76 8.73
CA GLY A 132 29.51 -10.00 7.90
C GLY A 132 29.03 -11.46 7.89
N ALA A 133 29.95 -12.43 8.01
CA ALA A 133 29.63 -13.85 8.04
C ALA A 133 28.74 -14.28 9.24
N LYS A 134 28.57 -13.41 10.22
CA LYS A 134 27.70 -13.58 11.40
C LYS A 134 26.31 -12.93 11.23
N ILE A 135 26.04 -12.28 10.10
CA ILE A 135 24.83 -11.48 9.85
C ILE A 135 24.00 -12.12 8.73
N ALA A 136 22.92 -12.82 9.11
CA ALA A 136 22.05 -13.54 8.16
C ALA A 136 21.46 -12.64 7.05
N SER A 137 21.08 -11.40 7.38
CA SER A 137 20.54 -10.45 6.40
C SER A 137 21.53 -10.08 5.29
N LEU A 138 22.84 -10.22 5.54
CA LEU A 138 23.88 -9.89 4.57
C LEU A 138 23.96 -10.92 3.42
N PHE A 139 23.68 -12.19 3.72
CA PHE A 139 23.56 -13.25 2.71
C PHE A 139 22.34 -13.03 1.82
N VAL A 140 21.23 -12.56 2.38
CA VAL A 140 20.04 -12.14 1.59
C VAL A 140 20.38 -10.92 0.73
N LEU A 141 21.09 -9.93 1.27
CA LEU A 141 21.53 -8.75 0.52
C LEU A 141 22.44 -9.14 -0.66
N LYS A 142 23.42 -10.02 -0.42
CA LYS A 142 24.31 -10.56 -1.47
C LYS A 142 23.52 -11.30 -2.55
N ALA A 143 22.55 -12.12 -2.16
CA ALA A 143 21.66 -12.81 -3.09
C ALA A 143 20.80 -11.85 -3.92
N GLN A 144 20.34 -10.74 -3.35
CA GLN A 144 19.59 -9.70 -4.06
C GLN A 144 20.48 -8.93 -5.04
N SER A 145 21.70 -8.57 -4.65
CA SER A 145 22.67 -7.95 -5.55
C SER A 145 23.03 -8.85 -6.73
N HIS A 146 23.27 -10.15 -6.50
CA HIS A 146 23.50 -11.08 -7.61
C HIS A 146 22.26 -11.24 -8.50
N TRP A 147 21.06 -11.26 -7.93
CA TRP A 147 19.81 -11.36 -8.69
C TRP A 147 19.57 -10.16 -9.61
N ALA A 148 19.80 -8.95 -9.11
CA ALA A 148 19.70 -7.71 -9.88
C ALA A 148 20.75 -7.61 -11.00
N LEU A 149 21.90 -8.28 -10.84
CA LEU A 149 22.93 -8.45 -11.87
C LEU A 149 22.68 -9.66 -12.79
N GLU A 150 21.49 -10.27 -12.74
CA GLU A 150 21.10 -11.50 -13.45
C GLU A 150 21.96 -12.75 -13.16
N GLN A 151 22.82 -12.70 -12.13
CA GLN A 151 23.71 -13.77 -11.70
C GLN A 151 22.96 -14.82 -10.87
N ARG A 152 22.00 -15.51 -11.50
CA ARG A 152 21.03 -16.41 -10.84
C ARG A 152 21.72 -17.51 -10.01
N THR A 153 22.77 -18.14 -10.52
CA THR A 153 23.51 -19.20 -9.82
C THR A 153 24.16 -18.69 -8.54
N GLN A 154 24.78 -17.51 -8.58
CA GLN A 154 25.42 -16.86 -7.45
C GLN A 154 24.37 -16.38 -6.42
N ALA A 155 23.22 -15.91 -6.90
CA ALA A 155 22.09 -15.55 -6.04
C ALA A 155 21.56 -16.77 -5.25
N TRP A 156 21.42 -17.93 -5.90
CA TRP A 156 21.06 -19.18 -5.23
C TRP A 156 22.14 -19.62 -4.23
N SER A 157 23.42 -19.65 -4.64
CA SER A 157 24.54 -20.01 -3.75
C SER A 157 24.57 -19.15 -2.48
N ALA A 158 24.39 -17.83 -2.59
CA ALA A 158 24.37 -16.95 -1.42
C ALA A 158 23.23 -17.26 -0.43
N LEU A 159 22.07 -17.73 -0.92
CA LEU A 159 20.96 -18.18 -0.07
C LEU A 159 21.20 -19.57 0.52
N ASP A 160 21.89 -20.46 -0.20
CA ASP A 160 22.32 -21.77 0.33
C ASP A 160 23.40 -21.62 1.41
N ASP A 161 24.36 -20.71 1.21
CA ASP A 161 25.40 -20.39 2.19
C ASP A 161 24.80 -19.80 3.47
N GLY A 162 23.85 -18.86 3.33
CA GLY A 162 23.09 -18.32 4.45
C GLY A 162 22.30 -19.39 5.21
N ALA A 163 21.54 -20.23 4.49
CA ALA A 163 20.74 -21.30 5.11
C ALA A 163 21.60 -22.35 5.83
N ARG A 164 22.81 -22.66 5.31
CA ARG A 164 23.78 -23.54 5.99
C ARG A 164 24.39 -22.89 7.23
N ARG A 165 24.64 -21.58 7.21
CA ARG A 165 25.27 -20.85 8.33
C ARG A 165 24.32 -20.55 9.48
N PHE A 166 23.04 -20.32 9.18
CA PHE A 166 21.98 -20.00 10.14
C PHE A 166 20.82 -21.02 10.04
N PRO A 167 21.03 -22.27 10.48
CA PRO A 167 19.95 -23.26 10.51
C PRO A 167 18.80 -22.76 11.39
N GLY A 168 17.59 -22.68 10.81
CA GLY A 168 16.40 -22.12 11.45
C GLY A 168 16.08 -20.68 11.05
N ASP A 169 16.96 -19.94 10.38
CA ASP A 169 16.57 -18.67 9.73
C ASP A 169 15.91 -18.95 8.38
N TYR A 170 14.57 -18.96 8.39
CA TYR A 170 13.77 -19.25 7.20
C TYR A 170 13.67 -18.08 6.21
N ARG A 171 14.34 -16.93 6.43
CA ARG A 171 14.37 -15.82 5.46
C ARG A 171 15.02 -16.22 4.13
N PHE A 172 15.97 -17.17 4.15
CA PHE A 172 16.53 -17.76 2.94
C PHE A 172 15.46 -18.57 2.20
N LEU A 173 14.80 -19.49 2.93
CA LEU A 173 13.51 -20.12 2.64
C LEU A 173 12.59 -19.23 1.79
N ARG A 174 12.15 -18.17 2.45
CA ARG A 174 11.25 -17.15 1.95
C ARG A 174 11.74 -16.50 0.65
N ARG A 175 13.00 -16.02 0.62
CA ARG A 175 13.56 -15.35 -0.57
C ARG A 175 13.60 -16.29 -1.79
N LYS A 176 13.94 -17.56 -1.57
CA LYS A 176 13.94 -18.61 -2.60
C LYS A 176 12.54 -18.80 -3.22
N VAL A 177 11.47 -18.77 -2.43
CA VAL A 177 10.09 -18.84 -2.92
C VAL A 177 9.77 -17.67 -3.85
N PHE A 178 10.07 -16.43 -3.44
CA PHE A 178 9.80 -15.24 -4.28
C PHE A 178 10.61 -15.25 -5.59
N TYR A 179 11.86 -15.72 -5.56
CA TYR A 179 12.67 -15.91 -6.77
C TYR A 179 12.07 -16.94 -7.74
N LEU A 180 11.44 -18.01 -7.24
CA LEU A 180 10.74 -18.98 -8.10
C LEU A 180 9.46 -18.36 -8.71
N ILE A 181 8.74 -17.52 -7.95
CA ILE A 181 7.58 -16.75 -8.46
C ILE A 181 8.01 -15.79 -9.57
N GLU A 182 9.07 -15.00 -9.35
CA GLU A 182 9.63 -14.04 -10.33
C GLU A 182 10.12 -14.72 -11.61
N LEU A 183 10.61 -15.97 -11.53
CA LEU A 183 11.00 -16.78 -12.70
C LEU A 183 9.81 -17.48 -13.39
N GLY A 184 8.58 -17.34 -12.89
CA GLY A 184 7.41 -18.06 -13.42
C GLY A 184 7.37 -19.55 -13.07
N LEU A 185 8.25 -20.02 -12.18
CA LEU A 185 8.37 -21.43 -11.77
C LEU A 185 7.35 -21.76 -10.67
N TYR A 186 6.07 -21.50 -10.94
CA TYR A 186 5.02 -21.43 -9.92
C TYR A 186 4.77 -22.72 -9.16
N GLN A 187 4.91 -23.88 -9.80
CA GLN A 187 4.80 -25.19 -9.14
C GLN A 187 5.90 -25.38 -8.08
N ALA A 188 7.15 -25.13 -8.46
CA ALA A 188 8.27 -25.16 -7.52
C ALA A 188 8.15 -24.08 -6.43
N ALA A 189 7.62 -22.89 -6.77
CA ALA A 189 7.32 -21.85 -5.80
C ALA A 189 6.25 -22.29 -4.78
N ALA A 190 5.21 -23.00 -5.23
CA ALA A 190 4.15 -23.51 -4.37
C ALA A 190 4.66 -24.63 -3.45
N ASP A 191 5.49 -25.56 -3.94
CA ASP A 191 6.13 -26.59 -3.10
C ASP A 191 7.03 -25.97 -2.02
N ARG A 192 7.90 -25.04 -2.40
CA ARG A 192 8.80 -24.36 -1.44
C ARG A 192 8.04 -23.39 -0.53
N GLY A 193 6.92 -22.84 -0.99
CA GLY A 193 6.00 -22.04 -0.19
C GLY A 193 5.33 -22.88 0.89
N ARG A 194 4.78 -24.05 0.54
CA ARG A 194 4.22 -25.02 1.49
C ARG A 194 5.27 -25.49 2.50
N GLU A 195 6.49 -25.75 2.06
CA GLU A 195 7.61 -26.06 2.95
C GLU A 195 7.87 -24.92 3.93
N TYR A 196 8.04 -23.68 3.44
CA TYR A 196 8.29 -22.48 4.25
C TYR A 196 7.21 -22.24 5.31
N LEU A 197 5.93 -22.30 4.94
CA LEU A 197 4.80 -22.10 5.86
C LEU A 197 4.69 -23.20 6.93
N ARG A 198 5.21 -24.40 6.67
CA ARG A 198 5.19 -25.52 7.64
C ARG A 198 6.32 -25.42 8.68
N VAL A 199 7.45 -24.81 8.32
CA VAL A 199 8.67 -24.81 9.16
C VAL A 199 8.93 -23.49 9.89
N SER A 200 8.28 -22.39 9.47
CA SER A 200 8.53 -21.05 10.00
C SER A 200 7.31 -20.46 10.70
N GLU A 201 7.54 -19.45 11.54
CA GLU A 201 6.49 -18.57 12.07
C GLU A 201 6.04 -17.59 10.97
N ALA A 202 5.36 -18.12 9.95
CA ALA A 202 4.94 -17.35 8.78
C ALA A 202 3.86 -16.32 9.15
N SER A 203 4.08 -15.07 8.72
CA SER A 203 3.18 -13.95 8.97
C SER A 203 1.99 -13.94 8.00
N GLU A 204 0.91 -13.21 8.33
CA GLU A 204 -0.21 -12.98 7.41
C GLU A 204 0.26 -12.48 6.03
N ASP A 205 1.25 -11.58 6.02
CA ASP A 205 1.85 -11.03 4.80
C ASP A 205 2.55 -12.10 3.95
N ASP A 206 3.07 -13.18 4.55
CA ASP A 206 3.72 -14.26 3.80
C ASP A 206 2.71 -15.13 3.06
N TYR A 207 1.65 -15.56 3.74
CA TYR A 207 0.54 -16.28 3.12
C TYR A 207 -0.09 -15.44 2.00
N LEU A 208 -0.37 -14.16 2.28
CA LEU A 208 -0.94 -13.23 1.30
C LEU A 208 -0.01 -13.00 0.11
N ALA A 209 1.29 -12.77 0.34
CA ALA A 209 2.22 -12.46 -0.73
C ALA A 209 2.43 -13.66 -1.67
N ILE A 210 2.55 -14.89 -1.13
CA ILE A 210 2.69 -16.11 -1.95
C ILE A 210 1.36 -16.41 -2.67
N GLY A 211 0.24 -16.48 -1.94
CA GLY A 211 -1.07 -16.80 -2.50
C GLY A 211 -1.55 -15.79 -3.55
N ALA A 212 -1.45 -14.49 -3.28
CA ALA A 212 -1.87 -13.45 -4.23
C ALA A 212 -0.93 -13.34 -5.44
N ALA A 213 0.36 -13.69 -5.31
CA ALA A 213 1.25 -13.78 -6.47
C ALA A 213 0.87 -14.95 -7.38
N LEU A 214 0.67 -16.15 -6.83
CA LEU A 214 0.19 -17.32 -7.57
C LEU A 214 -1.17 -17.03 -8.25
N ARG A 215 -2.08 -16.34 -7.55
CA ARG A 215 -3.38 -15.89 -8.08
C ARG A 215 -3.21 -14.98 -9.30
N ARG A 216 -2.42 -13.91 -9.19
CA ARG A 216 -2.15 -12.97 -10.29
C ARG A 216 -1.47 -13.63 -11.49
N SER A 217 -0.71 -14.69 -11.27
CA SER A 217 -0.12 -15.54 -12.31
C SER A 217 -1.06 -16.60 -12.90
N GLY A 218 -2.35 -16.56 -12.56
CA GLY A 218 -3.38 -17.50 -13.05
C GLY A 218 -3.31 -18.90 -12.43
N GLN A 219 -2.42 -19.14 -11.47
CA GLN A 219 -2.19 -20.46 -10.85
C GLN A 219 -3.16 -20.68 -9.68
N LEU A 220 -4.46 -20.61 -9.97
CA LEU A 220 -5.52 -20.60 -8.96
C LEU A 220 -5.54 -21.87 -8.08
N GLN A 221 -5.19 -23.02 -8.66
CA GLN A 221 -5.11 -24.29 -7.93
C GLN A 221 -3.97 -24.31 -6.90
N GLU A 222 -2.84 -23.64 -7.20
CA GLU A 222 -1.78 -23.47 -6.21
C GLU A 222 -2.10 -22.35 -5.23
N ALA A 223 -2.73 -21.26 -5.68
CA ALA A 223 -3.02 -20.07 -4.88
C ALA A 223 -4.03 -20.30 -3.75
N LEU A 224 -5.11 -21.05 -4.03
CA LEU A 224 -6.20 -21.29 -3.07
C LEU A 224 -5.70 -21.93 -1.75
N PRO A 225 -4.92 -23.02 -1.75
CA PRO A 225 -4.37 -23.60 -0.51
C PRO A 225 -3.61 -22.61 0.39
N PHE A 226 -2.88 -21.64 -0.17
CA PHE A 226 -2.20 -20.60 0.63
C PHE A 226 -3.22 -19.66 1.29
N LEU A 227 -4.22 -19.21 0.53
CA LEU A 227 -5.21 -18.23 1.00
C LEU A 227 -6.25 -18.87 1.94
N GLU A 228 -6.57 -20.14 1.74
CA GLU A 228 -7.39 -20.96 2.65
C GLU A 228 -6.64 -21.21 3.97
N ALA A 229 -5.36 -21.59 3.91
CA ALA A 229 -4.53 -21.71 5.12
C ALA A 229 -4.38 -20.36 5.85
N ALA A 230 -4.25 -19.25 5.10
CA ALA A 230 -4.26 -17.91 5.68
C ALA A 230 -5.57 -17.63 6.43
N ARG A 231 -6.73 -18.02 5.86
CA ARG A 231 -8.05 -17.79 6.47
C ARG A 231 -8.25 -18.61 7.74
N LEU A 232 -7.62 -19.79 7.84
CA LEU A 232 -7.61 -20.60 9.06
C LEU A 232 -6.74 -19.99 10.16
N GLN A 233 -5.58 -19.41 9.83
CA GLN A 233 -4.68 -18.78 10.80
C GLN A 233 -5.13 -17.37 11.22
N PHE A 234 -5.72 -16.61 10.30
CA PHE A 234 -6.11 -15.20 10.47
C PHE A 234 -7.61 -14.98 10.21
N PRO A 235 -8.53 -15.63 10.96
CA PRO A 235 -9.98 -15.61 10.69
C PRO A 235 -10.64 -14.24 10.92
N ALA A 236 -9.95 -13.28 11.55
CA ALA A 236 -10.42 -11.90 11.67
C ALA A 236 -9.86 -10.96 10.57
N SER A 237 -8.91 -11.40 9.73
CA SER A 237 -8.31 -10.50 8.73
C SER A 237 -9.24 -10.25 7.54
N LYS A 238 -9.63 -8.98 7.38
CA LYS A 238 -10.30 -8.44 6.18
C LYS A 238 -9.45 -8.64 4.92
N ARG A 239 -8.13 -8.47 5.00
CA ARG A 239 -7.19 -8.63 3.86
C ARG A 239 -7.21 -10.05 3.33
N VAL A 240 -7.17 -11.03 4.24
CA VAL A 240 -7.25 -12.46 3.91
C VAL A 240 -8.61 -12.83 3.31
N THR A 241 -9.72 -12.34 3.88
CA THR A 241 -11.05 -12.55 3.29
C THR A 241 -11.12 -12.01 1.86
N VAL A 242 -10.63 -10.79 1.62
CA VAL A 242 -10.67 -10.14 0.29
C VAL A 242 -9.83 -10.93 -0.73
N GLU A 243 -8.58 -11.29 -0.42
CA GLU A 243 -7.75 -12.02 -1.38
C GLU A 243 -8.23 -13.45 -1.63
N LEU A 244 -8.72 -14.16 -0.60
CA LEU A 244 -9.32 -15.50 -0.79
C LEU A 244 -10.62 -15.43 -1.61
N ALA A 245 -11.49 -14.46 -1.34
CA ALA A 245 -12.72 -14.28 -2.12
C ALA A 245 -12.41 -13.88 -3.58
N ASN A 246 -11.37 -13.07 -3.81
CA ASN A 246 -10.88 -12.77 -5.17
C ASN A 246 -10.38 -14.05 -5.87
N ALA A 247 -9.61 -14.92 -5.18
CA ALA A 247 -9.17 -16.20 -5.75
C ALA A 247 -10.35 -17.10 -6.15
N TYR A 248 -11.39 -17.17 -5.32
CA TYR A 248 -12.61 -17.89 -5.67
C TYR A 248 -13.34 -17.25 -6.85
N LEU A 249 -13.43 -15.91 -6.94
CA LEU A 249 -14.03 -15.22 -8.08
C LEU A 249 -13.27 -15.49 -9.39
N ASP A 250 -11.94 -15.46 -9.35
CA ASP A 250 -11.07 -15.78 -10.50
C ASP A 250 -11.28 -17.24 -10.94
N SER A 251 -11.58 -18.15 -10.00
CA SER A 251 -11.94 -19.55 -10.29
C SER A 251 -13.41 -19.77 -10.69
N GLY A 252 -14.21 -18.70 -10.85
CA GLY A 252 -15.63 -18.77 -11.19
C GLY A 252 -16.57 -19.13 -10.02
N GLN A 253 -16.05 -19.33 -8.81
CA GLN A 253 -16.80 -19.74 -7.62
C GLN A 253 -17.47 -18.56 -6.91
N VAL A 254 -18.36 -17.86 -7.62
CA VAL A 254 -19.01 -16.62 -7.13
C VAL A 254 -19.82 -16.83 -5.85
N VAL A 255 -20.47 -17.99 -5.68
CA VAL A 255 -21.22 -18.34 -4.46
C VAL A 255 -20.29 -18.47 -3.25
N THR A 256 -19.14 -19.12 -3.41
CA THR A 256 -18.13 -19.32 -2.35
C THR A 256 -17.57 -17.97 -1.90
N ALA A 257 -17.20 -17.12 -2.86
CA ALA A 257 -16.74 -15.76 -2.58
C ALA A 257 -17.82 -14.91 -1.87
N ALA A 258 -19.08 -14.99 -2.30
CA ALA A 258 -20.19 -14.27 -1.67
C ALA A 258 -20.39 -14.70 -0.20
N ASN A 259 -20.42 -16.01 0.06
CA ASN A 259 -20.54 -16.57 1.41
C ASN A 259 -19.38 -16.14 2.33
N LEU A 260 -18.14 -16.03 1.83
CA LEU A 260 -17.00 -15.55 2.61
C LEU A 260 -17.17 -14.09 3.05
N PHE A 261 -17.57 -13.22 2.12
CA PHE A 261 -17.84 -11.83 2.44
C PHE A 261 -19.02 -11.70 3.42
N GLU A 262 -20.08 -12.49 3.26
CA GLU A 262 -21.22 -12.51 4.19
C GLU A 262 -20.83 -12.96 5.60
N GLN A 263 -19.98 -13.98 5.73
CA GLN A 263 -19.46 -14.45 7.02
C GLN A 263 -18.59 -13.38 7.69
N ALA A 264 -17.64 -12.80 6.95
CA ALA A 264 -16.79 -11.74 7.48
C ALA A 264 -17.58 -10.44 7.80
N ALA A 265 -18.70 -10.21 7.11
CA ALA A 265 -19.61 -9.08 7.35
C ALA A 265 -20.44 -9.19 8.65
N VAL A 266 -20.27 -10.27 9.43
CA VAL A 266 -20.74 -10.35 10.82
C VAL A 266 -19.89 -9.45 11.72
N ASP A 267 -18.57 -9.50 11.56
CA ASP A 267 -17.59 -8.77 12.39
C ASP A 267 -17.17 -7.43 11.76
N ASP A 268 -17.16 -7.34 10.42
CA ASP A 268 -16.83 -6.13 9.65
C ASP A 268 -18.00 -5.72 8.74
N PRO A 269 -18.97 -4.92 9.24
CA PRO A 269 -20.15 -4.51 8.48
C PRO A 269 -19.88 -3.74 7.18
N GLU A 270 -18.66 -3.24 6.94
CA GLU A 270 -18.33 -2.61 5.66
C GLU A 270 -18.44 -3.60 4.49
N LEU A 271 -18.13 -4.88 4.74
CA LEU A 271 -18.16 -5.96 3.76
C LEU A 271 -19.57 -6.38 3.32
N LEU A 272 -20.64 -5.89 3.99
CA LEU A 272 -22.03 -6.20 3.62
C LEU A 272 -22.35 -5.81 2.19
N SER A 273 -21.72 -4.74 1.67
CA SER A 273 -22.01 -4.26 0.31
C SER A 273 -21.38 -5.14 -0.77
N GLU A 274 -20.20 -5.69 -0.52
CA GLU A 274 -19.49 -6.66 -1.35
C GLU A 274 -20.26 -7.99 -1.33
N ALA A 275 -20.64 -8.47 -0.14
CA ALA A 275 -21.47 -9.66 0.01
C ALA A 275 -22.77 -9.56 -0.80
N ALA A 276 -23.55 -8.49 -0.61
CA ALA A 276 -24.81 -8.27 -1.31
C ALA A 276 -24.64 -8.26 -2.84
N GLU A 277 -23.60 -7.60 -3.36
CA GLU A 277 -23.31 -7.55 -4.80
C GLU A 277 -22.88 -8.91 -5.36
N LEU A 278 -22.10 -9.70 -4.62
CA LEU A 278 -21.70 -11.03 -5.06
C LEU A 278 -22.86 -12.04 -5.01
N HIS A 279 -23.75 -11.97 -4.00
CA HIS A 279 -24.98 -12.75 -4.02
C HIS A 279 -25.91 -12.35 -5.18
N ARG A 280 -25.96 -11.07 -5.56
CA ARG A 280 -26.68 -10.63 -6.77
C ARG A 280 -26.08 -11.27 -8.02
N ARG A 281 -24.77 -11.18 -8.21
CA ARG A 281 -24.04 -11.83 -9.32
C ARG A 281 -24.24 -13.35 -9.35
N ALA A 282 -24.31 -13.99 -8.19
CA ALA A 282 -24.64 -15.41 -8.02
C ALA A 282 -26.14 -15.75 -8.18
N ARG A 283 -26.98 -14.80 -8.61
CA ARG A 283 -28.45 -14.92 -8.74
C ARG A 283 -29.21 -15.25 -7.44
N GLN A 284 -28.57 -15.13 -6.29
CA GLN A 284 -29.19 -15.31 -4.96
C GLN A 284 -29.88 -14.02 -4.50
N LEU A 285 -30.80 -13.51 -5.33
CA LEU A 285 -31.34 -12.15 -5.26
C LEU A 285 -32.04 -11.81 -3.93
N PHE A 286 -32.72 -12.76 -3.30
CA PHE A 286 -33.35 -12.55 -1.99
C PHE A 286 -32.31 -12.40 -0.86
N ARG A 287 -31.21 -13.16 -0.91
CA ARG A 287 -30.10 -13.06 0.04
C ARG A 287 -29.34 -11.74 -0.15
N ALA A 288 -29.08 -11.38 -1.40
CA ALA A 288 -28.55 -10.06 -1.77
C ALA A 288 -29.41 -8.91 -1.21
N LEU A 289 -30.75 -8.99 -1.34
CA LEU A 289 -31.66 -7.97 -0.85
C LEU A 289 -31.68 -7.87 0.69
N ASN A 290 -31.56 -9.01 1.39
CA ASN A 290 -31.48 -9.06 2.86
C ASN A 290 -30.19 -8.39 3.37
N LEU A 291 -29.03 -8.74 2.79
CA LEU A 291 -27.74 -8.15 3.15
C LEU A 291 -27.68 -6.66 2.79
N ASN A 292 -28.17 -6.29 1.61
CA ASN A 292 -28.29 -4.90 1.17
C ASN A 292 -29.09 -4.03 2.16
N ALA A 293 -30.11 -4.57 2.83
CA ALA A 293 -30.88 -3.82 3.82
C ALA A 293 -30.02 -3.31 4.99
N ARG A 294 -28.92 -4.00 5.32
CA ARG A 294 -28.00 -3.69 6.43
C ARG A 294 -26.80 -2.81 6.02
N VAL A 295 -26.57 -2.55 4.73
CA VAL A 295 -25.45 -1.72 4.24
C VAL A 295 -25.55 -0.29 4.79
N ALA A 296 -24.43 0.25 5.29
CA ALA A 296 -24.37 1.57 5.92
C ALA A 296 -24.30 2.73 4.91
N ASP A 297 -23.48 2.61 3.85
CA ASP A 297 -23.43 3.61 2.77
C ASP A 297 -24.77 3.63 2.02
N GLN A 298 -25.55 4.68 2.25
CA GLN A 298 -26.88 4.83 1.69
C GLN A 298 -26.88 4.98 0.15
N ARG A 299 -25.83 5.55 -0.45
CA ARG A 299 -25.69 5.71 -1.90
C ARG A 299 -25.39 4.35 -2.55
N LYS A 300 -24.42 3.61 -2.02
CA LYS A 300 -24.07 2.25 -2.46
C LYS A 300 -25.26 1.30 -2.27
N LYS A 301 -25.89 1.34 -1.09
CA LYS A 301 -27.10 0.58 -0.75
C LYS A 301 -28.25 0.81 -1.74
N LEU A 302 -28.62 2.07 -2.01
CA LEU A 302 -29.74 2.35 -2.92
C LEU A 302 -29.43 1.96 -4.38
N LYS A 303 -28.20 2.18 -4.86
CA LYS A 303 -27.78 1.76 -6.21
C LYS A 303 -27.79 0.24 -6.39
N GLN A 304 -27.33 -0.51 -5.38
CA GLN A 304 -27.42 -1.98 -5.36
C GLN A 304 -28.88 -2.46 -5.27
N ARG A 305 -29.68 -1.86 -4.39
CA ARG A 305 -31.10 -2.23 -4.19
C ARG A 305 -31.90 -2.09 -5.48
N LEU A 306 -31.66 -1.01 -6.22
CA LEU A 306 -32.24 -0.76 -7.53
C LEU A 306 -31.96 -1.93 -8.49
N ALA A 307 -30.69 -2.31 -8.65
CA ALA A 307 -30.30 -3.43 -9.52
C ALA A 307 -30.95 -4.76 -9.09
N ILE A 308 -30.93 -5.08 -7.78
CA ILE A 308 -31.52 -6.30 -7.24
C ILE A 308 -33.04 -6.36 -7.49
N LEU A 309 -33.76 -5.25 -7.29
CA LEU A 309 -35.21 -5.18 -7.49
C LEU A 309 -35.61 -5.27 -8.97
N ILE A 310 -34.80 -4.74 -9.88
CA ILE A 310 -35.00 -4.88 -11.34
C ILE A 310 -34.85 -6.36 -11.75
N GLU A 311 -33.83 -7.06 -11.25
CA GLU A 311 -33.67 -8.50 -11.52
C GLU A 311 -34.79 -9.35 -10.90
N LEU A 312 -35.30 -8.95 -9.73
CA LEU A 312 -36.50 -9.54 -9.12
C LEU A 312 -37.82 -9.13 -9.81
N LYS A 313 -37.76 -8.30 -10.88
CA LYS A 313 -38.92 -7.74 -11.60
C LYS A 313 -39.93 -7.02 -10.68
N ARG A 314 -39.44 -6.38 -9.62
CA ARG A 314 -40.26 -5.64 -8.63
C ARG A 314 -40.34 -4.16 -9.00
N TYR A 315 -40.93 -3.87 -10.16
CA TYR A 315 -40.95 -2.54 -10.75
C TYR A 315 -41.66 -1.48 -9.87
N GLU A 316 -42.78 -1.83 -9.22
CA GLU A 316 -43.44 -0.98 -8.20
C GLU A 316 -42.47 -0.49 -7.10
N LEU A 317 -41.64 -1.41 -6.58
CA LEU A 317 -40.69 -1.08 -5.53
C LEU A 317 -39.53 -0.23 -6.04
N VAL A 318 -39.23 -0.28 -7.34
CA VAL A 318 -38.24 0.58 -7.99
C VAL A 318 -38.81 1.97 -8.24
N ALA A 319 -40.03 2.08 -8.77
CA ALA A 319 -40.76 3.34 -8.94
C ALA A 319 -40.87 4.11 -7.60
N GLY A 320 -41.20 3.41 -6.51
CA GLY A 320 -41.21 3.98 -5.16
C GLY A 320 -39.86 4.47 -4.62
N MET A 321 -38.73 4.20 -5.28
CA MET A 321 -37.41 4.66 -4.84
C MET A 321 -37.05 6.09 -5.29
N SER A 322 -37.81 6.71 -6.20
CA SER A 322 -37.45 8.00 -6.82
C SER A 322 -37.06 9.10 -5.82
N GLY A 323 -37.87 9.33 -4.77
CA GLY A 323 -37.56 10.31 -3.72
C GLY A 323 -36.37 9.94 -2.81
N SER A 324 -35.99 8.65 -2.74
CA SER A 324 -34.80 8.21 -2.02
C SER A 324 -33.53 8.31 -2.88
N LEU A 325 -33.65 8.03 -4.18
CA LEU A 325 -32.55 8.17 -5.15
C LEU A 325 -32.19 9.64 -5.40
N TYR A 326 -33.19 10.53 -5.45
CA TYR A 326 -32.99 11.98 -5.52
C TYR A 326 -32.16 12.50 -4.33
N ARG A 327 -32.57 12.16 -3.10
CA ARG A 327 -31.91 12.63 -1.85
C ARG A 327 -30.44 12.26 -1.71
N VAL A 328 -29.95 11.25 -2.45
CA VAL A 328 -28.53 10.81 -2.41
C VAL A 328 -27.77 11.11 -3.70
N GLY A 329 -28.29 11.98 -4.57
CA GLY A 329 -27.63 12.34 -5.84
C GLY A 329 -27.38 11.13 -6.75
N LEU A 330 -28.29 10.15 -6.75
CA LEU A 330 -28.23 9.01 -7.67
C LEU A 330 -29.00 9.25 -8.97
N LEU A 331 -29.86 10.27 -9.03
CA LEU A 331 -30.49 10.65 -10.30
C LEU A 331 -29.51 11.31 -11.26
N ASP A 332 -28.33 11.76 -10.82
CA ASP A 332 -27.33 12.31 -11.75
C ASP A 332 -26.70 11.21 -12.64
N ASP A 333 -26.80 9.95 -12.22
CA ASP A 333 -26.48 8.79 -13.04
C ASP A 333 -27.63 8.49 -14.02
N GLN A 334 -27.41 8.74 -15.31
CA GLN A 334 -28.42 8.53 -16.34
C GLN A 334 -28.87 7.06 -16.45
N ASN A 335 -28.03 6.08 -16.05
CA ASN A 335 -28.45 4.68 -15.99
C ASN A 335 -29.50 4.45 -14.90
N VAL A 336 -29.40 5.16 -13.78
CA VAL A 336 -30.40 5.14 -12.70
C VAL A 336 -31.71 5.81 -13.17
N ARG A 337 -31.62 6.92 -13.91
CA ARG A 337 -32.81 7.55 -14.53
C ARG A 337 -33.50 6.61 -15.52
N TYR A 338 -32.75 5.99 -16.42
CA TYR A 338 -33.30 5.01 -17.38
C TYR A 338 -33.92 3.80 -16.66
N ALA A 339 -33.29 3.32 -15.59
CA ALA A 339 -33.82 2.24 -14.77
C ALA A 339 -35.15 2.59 -14.07
N LEU A 340 -35.29 3.82 -13.55
CA LEU A 340 -36.55 4.33 -13.02
C LEU A 340 -37.62 4.49 -14.12
N ALA A 341 -37.25 5.05 -15.28
CA ALA A 341 -38.15 5.19 -16.42
C ALA A 341 -38.70 3.83 -16.88
N TYR A 342 -37.83 2.82 -16.97
CA TYR A 342 -38.22 1.46 -17.32
C TYR A 342 -39.12 0.82 -16.26
N ALA A 343 -38.89 1.09 -14.97
CA ALA A 343 -39.77 0.63 -13.91
C ALA A 343 -41.16 1.27 -13.98
N HIS A 344 -41.25 2.61 -14.09
CA HIS A 344 -42.52 3.31 -14.27
C HIS A 344 -43.26 2.84 -15.53
N PHE A 345 -42.57 2.60 -16.65
CA PHE A 345 -43.15 1.95 -17.82
C PHE A 345 -43.75 0.57 -17.51
N LYS A 346 -43.02 -0.28 -16.80
CA LYS A 346 -43.50 -1.62 -16.40
C LYS A 346 -44.61 -1.59 -15.34
N SER A 347 -44.78 -0.49 -14.64
CA SER A 347 -45.89 -0.19 -13.71
C SER A 347 -47.09 0.50 -14.37
N GLY A 348 -46.94 1.03 -15.60
CA GLY A 348 -47.99 1.73 -16.35
C GLY A 348 -47.96 3.26 -16.23
N ASP A 349 -47.04 3.83 -15.44
CA ASP A 349 -46.87 5.28 -15.22
C ASP A 349 -46.11 5.94 -16.39
N PHE A 350 -46.70 5.93 -17.59
CA PHE A 350 -46.02 6.42 -18.80
C PHE A 350 -45.62 7.90 -18.73
N GLU A 351 -46.38 8.74 -18.01
CA GLU A 351 -46.03 10.16 -17.81
C GLU A 351 -44.74 10.33 -16.99
N ILE A 352 -44.60 9.59 -15.89
CA ILE A 352 -43.41 9.66 -15.03
C ILE A 352 -42.21 9.00 -15.73
N ALA A 353 -42.45 7.93 -16.49
CA ALA A 353 -41.42 7.35 -17.35
C ALA A 353 -40.84 8.40 -18.32
N GLU A 354 -41.68 9.17 -19.02
CA GLU A 354 -41.20 10.22 -19.93
C GLU A 354 -40.49 11.38 -19.22
N GLN A 355 -40.92 11.77 -18.01
CA GLN A 355 -40.20 12.76 -17.20
C GLN A 355 -38.76 12.33 -16.87
N HIS A 356 -38.50 11.03 -16.75
CA HIS A 356 -37.14 10.49 -16.61
C HIS A 356 -36.41 10.35 -17.95
N LEU A 357 -37.09 9.92 -19.03
CA LEU A 357 -36.47 9.75 -20.37
C LEU A 357 -36.08 11.07 -21.04
N SER A 358 -36.82 12.15 -20.79
CA SER A 358 -36.52 13.49 -21.31
C SER A 358 -35.25 14.10 -20.72
N GLN A 359 -34.76 13.58 -19.59
CA GLN A 359 -33.50 14.00 -18.94
C GLN A 359 -32.29 13.14 -19.35
N LEU A 360 -32.44 12.25 -20.34
CA LEU A 360 -31.34 11.44 -20.87
C LEU A 360 -30.68 12.14 -22.06
N THR A 361 -29.36 12.35 -21.96
CA THR A 361 -28.53 12.99 -22.99
C THR A 361 -27.43 12.08 -23.52
N ASP A 362 -27.12 10.97 -22.85
CA ASP A 362 -26.21 9.95 -23.36
C ASP A 362 -26.74 9.29 -24.65
N SER A 363 -25.86 9.07 -25.63
CA SER A 363 -26.21 8.59 -26.97
C SER A 363 -26.70 7.14 -27.03
N GLU A 364 -26.31 6.29 -26.07
CA GLU A 364 -26.80 4.92 -25.99
C GLU A 364 -28.14 4.88 -25.25
N LEU A 365 -28.22 5.55 -24.11
CA LEU A 365 -29.45 5.67 -23.34
C LEU A 365 -30.56 6.38 -24.11
N PHE A 366 -30.23 7.37 -24.96
CA PHE A 366 -31.20 8.02 -25.84
C PHE A 366 -31.80 7.04 -26.88
N ARG A 367 -30.98 6.16 -27.48
CA ARG A 367 -31.49 5.10 -28.38
C ARG A 367 -32.41 4.13 -27.65
N ARG A 368 -32.03 3.72 -26.42
CA ARG A 368 -32.88 2.88 -25.56
C ARG A 368 -34.17 3.60 -25.15
N ALA A 369 -34.11 4.90 -24.86
CA ALA A 369 -35.26 5.74 -24.54
C ALA A 369 -36.26 5.83 -25.70
N THR A 370 -35.78 6.02 -26.94
CA THR A 370 -36.64 6.02 -28.13
C THR A 370 -37.33 4.67 -28.34
N ALA A 371 -36.63 3.55 -28.13
CA ALA A 371 -37.25 2.23 -28.17
C ALA A 371 -38.31 2.05 -27.06
N LEU A 372 -38.04 2.56 -25.85
CA LEU A 372 -38.99 2.50 -24.74
C LEU A 372 -40.24 3.37 -24.99
N ARG A 373 -40.07 4.60 -25.51
CA ARG A 373 -41.17 5.50 -25.91
C ARG A 373 -42.13 4.83 -26.89
N LYS A 374 -41.58 4.20 -27.95
CA LYS A 374 -42.37 3.44 -28.91
C LYS A 374 -43.14 2.30 -28.25
N ALA A 375 -42.51 1.58 -27.31
CA ALA A 375 -43.22 0.57 -26.54
C ALA A 375 -44.37 1.18 -25.71
N MET A 376 -44.18 2.35 -25.09
CA MET A 376 -45.26 3.04 -24.35
C MET A 376 -46.44 3.42 -25.26
N GLU A 377 -46.16 3.95 -26.46
CA GLU A 377 -47.17 4.28 -27.48
C GLU A 377 -47.97 3.03 -27.88
N GLU A 378 -47.29 1.93 -28.22
CA GLU A 378 -47.92 0.64 -28.53
C GLU A 378 -48.76 0.08 -27.35
N CYS A 379 -48.39 0.39 -26.09
CA CYS A 379 -49.16 0.06 -24.89
C CYS A 379 -50.38 0.95 -24.64
N GLN A 380 -50.33 2.22 -25.04
CA GLN A 380 -51.45 3.15 -24.92
C GLN A 380 -52.56 2.77 -25.90
N ASP A 381 -52.20 2.45 -27.14
CA ASP A 381 -53.12 1.99 -28.18
C ASP A 381 -53.70 0.59 -27.88
N ALA A 382 -52.93 -0.29 -27.24
CA ALA A 382 -53.31 -1.67 -26.99
C ALA A 382 -52.77 -2.20 -25.66
N ARG A 383 -53.36 -1.77 -24.54
CA ARG A 383 -52.97 -2.14 -23.15
C ARG A 383 -52.65 -3.62 -22.94
N TRP A 384 -53.36 -4.53 -23.60
CA TRP A 384 -53.16 -5.99 -23.48
C TRP A 384 -51.80 -6.49 -24.00
N LYS A 385 -51.04 -5.69 -24.77
CA LYS A 385 -49.72 -6.07 -25.28
C LYS A 385 -48.59 -5.98 -24.26
N CYS A 386 -48.83 -5.43 -23.06
CA CYS A 386 -47.76 -4.91 -22.19
C CYS A 386 -47.70 -5.47 -20.77
N TYR A 387 -48.65 -6.33 -20.39
CA TYR A 387 -48.75 -6.99 -19.09
C TYR A 387 -48.42 -8.47 -19.20
#